data_AF-A0A5Q4ZYM8-F1
#
_entry.id   AF-A0A5Q4ZYM8-F1
#
_cell.length_a   1.000
_cell.length_b   1.000
_cell.length_c   1.000
_cell.angle_alpha   90.00
_cell.angle_beta   90.00
_cell.angle_gamma   90.00
#
_symmetry.space_group_name_H-M   'P 1'
#
loop_
_entity.id
_entity.type
_entity.pdbx_description
1 polymer ?
#
loop_
_entity_poly.entity_id
_entity_poly.type
_entity_poly.pdbx_seq_one_letter_code
_entity_poly.pdbx_strand_id
1 'polypeptide(L)'
;MENLLELSKMDVKPSDIKAFVYELAEMLEWDMNDVLYRQLFGGGLFTYKDVMFLKVHEGSFYFRVPEKMLQYWISLGSQLIPKVNNAKGGNKRQSLAAEEITSLHVAIENPVSNPCKRPTYFSTNNFWYSIPISVKEKNKVAQILQGSYLLCVKEDNNISKANDLRKLPNITAALKRILIKAGVNNIPELEQMGAVKAFRAIRKINSNASYAMLFSLHAALNYKHFSLLTNSERETLVQQYEGKIQTRKSIHNVMGCKSWAMA
;
A
#
# COMPACT_ATOMS: atom_id res chain seq x y z
N MET A 1 -26.17 -22.68 13.88
CA MET A 1 -24.70 -22.58 14.06
C MET A 1 -24.07 -22.88 12.71
N GLU A 2 -23.95 -21.89 11.85
CA GLU A 2 -23.29 -22.06 10.55
C GLU A 2 -21.81 -22.34 10.75
N ASN A 3 -21.33 -23.35 10.05
CA ASN A 3 -19.98 -23.88 10.19
C ASN A 3 -19.02 -22.94 9.45
N LEU A 4 -17.88 -22.58 10.06
CA LEU A 4 -16.79 -21.84 9.39
C LEU A 4 -16.35 -22.52 8.07
N LEU A 5 -16.55 -23.84 7.95
CA LEU A 5 -16.35 -24.58 6.69
C LEU A 5 -17.36 -24.24 5.58
N GLU A 6 -18.58 -23.79 5.90
CA GLU A 6 -19.59 -23.43 4.89
C GLU A 6 -19.28 -22.07 4.24
N LEU A 7 -18.74 -21.11 5.00
CA LEU A 7 -18.29 -19.81 4.50
C LEU A 7 -17.08 -19.89 3.55
N SER A 8 -16.33 -21.01 3.57
CA SER A 8 -15.20 -21.22 2.66
C SER A 8 -15.58 -21.94 1.36
N LYS A 9 -16.83 -22.41 1.23
CA LYS A 9 -17.27 -23.33 0.17
C LYS A 9 -18.51 -22.89 -0.60
N MET A 10 -19.14 -21.76 -0.26
CA MET A 10 -20.36 -21.31 -0.91
C MET A 10 -20.11 -20.05 -1.76
N ASP A 11 -20.96 -19.85 -2.77
CA ASP A 11 -21.21 -18.52 -3.35
C ASP A 11 -21.80 -17.62 -2.24
N VAL A 12 -20.93 -17.01 -1.43
CA VAL A 12 -21.32 -16.22 -0.27
C VAL A 12 -22.00 -14.94 -0.75
N LYS A 13 -23.25 -14.69 -0.33
CA LYS A 13 -23.94 -13.45 -0.69
C LYS A 13 -23.22 -12.26 -0.04
N PRO A 14 -23.23 -11.08 -0.67
CA PRO A 14 -22.59 -9.88 -0.11
C PRO A 14 -23.04 -9.51 1.32
N SER A 15 -24.30 -9.79 1.68
CA SER A 15 -24.84 -9.61 3.03
C SER A 15 -24.10 -10.46 4.08
N ASP A 16 -23.76 -11.69 3.72
CA ASP A 16 -23.20 -12.69 4.62
C ASP A 16 -21.71 -12.40 4.86
N ILE A 17 -21.05 -11.81 3.86
CA ILE A 17 -19.69 -11.27 3.97
C ILE A 17 -19.61 -10.16 5.01
N LYS A 18 -20.52 -9.19 4.96
CA LYS A 18 -20.53 -8.06 5.90
C LYS A 18 -20.84 -8.54 7.32
N ALA A 19 -21.82 -9.44 7.46
CA ALA A 19 -22.19 -10.04 8.74
C ALA A 19 -21.01 -10.77 9.40
N PHE A 20 -20.29 -11.61 8.64
CA PHE A 20 -19.13 -12.33 9.16
C PHE A 20 -18.00 -11.38 9.61
N VAL A 21 -17.71 -10.34 8.82
CA VAL A 21 -16.67 -9.36 9.17
C VAL A 21 -17.02 -8.58 10.42
N TYR A 22 -18.29 -8.17 10.58
CA TYR A 22 -18.75 -7.48 11.78
C TYR A 22 -18.82 -8.38 12.99
N GLU A 23 -19.20 -9.66 12.83
CA GLU A 23 -19.10 -10.64 13.92
C GLU A 23 -17.64 -10.74 14.41
N LEU A 24 -16.66 -10.89 13.50
CA LEU A 24 -15.25 -10.90 13.87
C LEU A 24 -14.81 -9.59 14.56
N ALA A 25 -15.23 -8.43 14.05
CA ALA A 25 -14.87 -7.15 14.64
C ALA A 25 -15.46 -6.99 16.05
N GLU A 26 -16.67 -7.47 16.29
CA GLU A 26 -17.33 -7.44 17.60
C GLU A 26 -16.58 -8.35 18.59
N MET A 27 -16.24 -9.57 18.16
CA MET A 27 -15.43 -10.51 18.97
C MET A 27 -14.04 -9.97 19.32
N LEU A 28 -13.54 -9.02 18.54
CA LEU A 28 -12.25 -8.37 18.74
C LEU A 28 -12.35 -7.01 19.45
N GLU A 29 -13.56 -6.60 19.85
CA GLU A 29 -13.85 -5.30 20.46
C GLU A 29 -13.36 -4.13 19.58
N TRP A 30 -13.48 -4.27 18.26
CA TRP A 30 -13.12 -3.23 17.31
C TRP A 30 -14.25 -2.21 17.14
N ASP A 31 -13.88 -0.94 16.94
CA ASP A 31 -14.84 0.09 16.55
C ASP A 31 -15.28 -0.16 15.10
N MET A 32 -16.57 -0.41 14.91
CA MET A 32 -17.16 -0.69 13.60
C MET A 32 -17.01 0.47 12.62
N ASN A 33 -16.90 1.71 13.11
CA ASN A 33 -16.68 2.88 12.26
C ASN A 33 -15.30 2.89 11.60
N ASP A 34 -14.33 2.20 12.21
CA ASP A 34 -12.98 2.07 11.68
C ASP A 34 -12.83 0.87 10.73
N VAL A 35 -13.87 0.03 10.59
CA VAL A 35 -13.90 -1.11 9.66
C VAL A 35 -14.44 -0.67 8.30
N LEU A 36 -13.54 -0.57 7.32
CA LEU A 36 -13.86 -0.05 5.99
C LEU A 36 -13.69 -1.13 4.91
N TYR A 37 -14.60 -1.11 3.93
CA TYR A 37 -14.53 -1.96 2.74
C TYR A 37 -14.09 -1.15 1.52
N ARG A 38 -13.22 -1.72 0.68
CA ARG A 38 -12.83 -1.16 -0.62
C ARG A 38 -12.75 -2.24 -1.70
N GLN A 39 -13.23 -1.91 -2.90
CA GLN A 39 -13.07 -2.76 -4.08
C GLN A 39 -11.68 -2.54 -4.69
N LEU A 40 -10.76 -3.49 -4.52
CA LEU A 40 -9.39 -3.41 -5.00
C LEU A 40 -8.88 -4.80 -5.43
N PHE A 41 -7.98 -4.86 -6.42
CA PHE A 41 -7.27 -6.09 -6.83
C PHE A 41 -8.16 -7.24 -7.33
N GLY A 42 -9.23 -6.93 -8.07
CA GLY A 42 -10.14 -7.95 -8.61
C GLY A 42 -10.99 -8.63 -7.54
N GLY A 43 -11.20 -7.97 -6.41
CA GLY A 43 -12.04 -8.44 -5.31
C GLY A 43 -12.33 -7.34 -4.28
N GLY A 44 -12.84 -7.75 -3.13
CA GLY A 44 -13.12 -6.88 -1.99
C GLY A 44 -12.02 -6.92 -0.95
N LEU A 45 -11.84 -5.83 -0.20
CA LEU A 45 -10.79 -5.71 0.80
C LEU A 45 -11.32 -4.95 2.02
N PHE A 46 -11.10 -5.50 3.21
CA PHE A 46 -11.44 -4.87 4.47
C PHE A 46 -10.18 -4.35 5.19
N THR A 47 -10.33 -3.17 5.77
CA THR A 47 -9.31 -2.51 6.60
C THR A 47 -9.89 -2.16 7.96
N TYR A 48 -9.07 -2.22 9.00
CA TYR A 48 -9.37 -1.64 10.30
C TYR A 48 -8.26 -0.63 10.63
N LYS A 49 -8.61 0.60 10.99
CA LYS A 49 -7.65 1.71 11.22
C LYS A 49 -6.60 1.83 10.11
N ASP A 50 -7.06 1.82 8.87
CA ASP A 50 -6.26 1.87 7.63
C ASP A 50 -5.34 0.65 7.37
N VAL A 51 -5.33 -0.37 8.24
CA VAL A 51 -4.55 -1.60 8.04
C VAL A 51 -5.43 -2.68 7.46
N MET A 52 -5.02 -3.24 6.32
CA MET A 52 -5.74 -4.35 5.70
C MET A 52 -5.62 -5.61 6.55
N PHE A 53 -6.74 -6.33 6.71
CA PHE A 53 -6.75 -7.57 7.48
C PHE A 53 -7.49 -8.71 6.78
N LEU A 54 -8.45 -8.41 5.90
CA LEU A 54 -9.22 -9.43 5.18
C LEU A 54 -9.39 -9.04 3.71
N LYS A 55 -9.26 -10.02 2.82
CA LYS A 55 -9.55 -9.93 1.39
C LYS A 55 -10.65 -10.94 1.03
N VAL A 56 -11.57 -10.52 0.16
CA VAL A 56 -12.57 -11.36 -0.49
C VAL A 56 -12.15 -11.55 -1.93
N HIS A 57 -12.03 -12.80 -2.37
CA HIS A 57 -11.70 -13.16 -3.74
C HIS A 57 -12.41 -14.45 -4.12
N GLU A 58 -13.10 -14.45 -5.27
CA GLU A 58 -13.85 -15.61 -5.78
C GLU A 58 -14.77 -16.26 -4.72
N GLY A 59 -15.56 -15.43 -4.02
CA GLY A 59 -16.48 -15.89 -2.96
C GLY A 59 -15.81 -16.35 -1.66
N SER A 60 -14.48 -16.34 -1.58
CA SER A 60 -13.72 -16.84 -0.43
C SER A 60 -13.03 -15.74 0.36
N PHE A 61 -12.85 -15.99 1.66
CA PHE A 61 -12.16 -15.09 2.60
C PHE A 61 -10.69 -15.47 2.76
N TYR A 62 -9.84 -14.44 2.75
CA TYR A 62 -8.42 -14.57 3.01
C TYR A 62 -7.99 -13.53 4.02
N PHE A 63 -7.34 -13.97 5.09
CA PHE A 63 -6.72 -13.06 6.04
C PHE A 63 -5.35 -12.63 5.55
N ARG A 64 -4.97 -11.39 5.87
CA ARG A 64 -3.59 -10.93 5.71
C ARG A 64 -2.75 -11.60 6.78
N VAL A 65 -1.66 -12.24 6.38
CA VAL A 65 -0.75 -12.95 7.28
C VAL A 65 0.67 -12.40 7.14
N PRO A 66 1.30 -11.93 8.22
CA PRO A 66 2.68 -11.49 8.18
C PRO A 66 3.62 -12.68 8.00
N GLU A 67 4.79 -12.45 7.40
CA GLU A 67 5.76 -13.50 7.05
C GLU A 67 6.11 -14.41 8.26
N LYS A 68 6.21 -13.80 9.44
CA LYS A 68 6.54 -14.49 10.71
C LYS A 68 5.49 -15.49 11.17
N MET A 69 4.24 -15.36 10.73
CA MET A 69 3.14 -16.26 11.11
C MET A 69 2.83 -17.32 10.06
N LEU A 70 3.45 -17.28 8.88
CA LEU A 70 3.11 -18.17 7.77
C LEU A 70 3.14 -19.65 8.15
N GLN A 71 4.22 -20.09 8.81
CA GLN A 71 4.37 -21.50 9.20
C GLN A 71 3.30 -21.95 10.20
N TYR A 72 2.93 -21.07 11.13
CA TYR A 72 1.85 -21.35 12.08
C TYR A 72 0.48 -21.43 11.37
N TRP A 73 0.22 -20.56 10.40
CA TRP A 73 -1.04 -20.60 9.65
C TRP A 73 -1.14 -21.83 8.74
N ILE A 74 -0.04 -22.20 8.09
CA ILE A 74 0.07 -23.42 7.27
C ILE A 74 -0.16 -24.66 8.13
N SER A 75 0.40 -24.73 9.35
CA SER A 75 0.20 -25.88 10.25
C SER A 75 -1.26 -26.01 10.72
N LEU A 76 -2.03 -24.92 10.71
CA LEU A 76 -3.47 -24.92 10.94
C LEU A 76 -4.31 -25.21 9.67
N GLY A 77 -3.66 -25.62 8.58
CA GLY A 77 -4.33 -25.97 7.32
C GLY A 77 -4.76 -24.77 6.49
N SER A 78 -4.21 -23.58 6.74
CA SER A 78 -4.45 -22.40 5.89
C SER A 78 -3.66 -22.51 4.58
N GLN A 79 -4.27 -22.09 3.48
CA GLN A 79 -3.67 -22.13 2.15
C GLN A 79 -3.49 -20.72 1.60
N LEU A 80 -2.38 -20.49 0.89
CA LEU A 80 -2.14 -19.22 0.20
C LEU A 80 -3.23 -19.01 -0.87
N ILE A 81 -3.65 -17.76 -1.06
CA ILE A 81 -4.54 -17.37 -2.16
C ILE A 81 -4.02 -17.96 -3.48
N PRO A 82 -4.86 -18.66 -4.26
CA PRO A 82 -4.46 -19.18 -5.56
C PRO A 82 -3.91 -18.05 -6.44
N LYS A 83 -2.73 -18.27 -7.04
CA LYS A 83 -2.22 -17.35 -8.04
C LYS A 83 -3.08 -17.48 -9.29
N VAL A 84 -3.73 -16.39 -9.71
CA VAL A 84 -4.32 -16.32 -11.04
C VAL A 84 -3.19 -16.48 -12.05
N ASN A 85 -3.22 -17.56 -12.83
CA ASN A 85 -2.37 -17.70 -14.00
C ASN A 85 -2.78 -16.60 -14.99
N ASN A 86 -2.12 -15.45 -14.95
CA ASN A 86 -2.13 -14.50 -16.05
C ASN A 86 -1.29 -15.08 -17.19
N ALA A 87 -1.73 -16.19 -17.78
CA ALA A 87 -1.19 -16.71 -19.01
C ALA A 87 -1.73 -15.86 -20.17
N LYS A 88 -0.82 -15.03 -20.71
CA LYS A 88 -0.75 -14.40 -22.03
C LYS A 88 -1.96 -14.53 -22.97
N GLY A 89 -2.35 -13.39 -23.55
CA GLY A 89 -2.98 -13.35 -24.87
C GLY A 89 -4.15 -12.38 -24.91
N GLY A 90 -4.05 -11.36 -25.75
CA GLY A 90 -5.10 -10.36 -25.90
C GLY A 90 -6.43 -11.02 -26.24
N ASN A 91 -7.44 -10.74 -25.42
CA ASN A 91 -8.82 -10.64 -25.86
C ASN A 91 -9.53 -9.65 -24.94
N LYS A 92 -10.36 -8.81 -25.57
CA LYS A 92 -11.10 -7.72 -24.93
C LYS A 92 -11.70 -8.19 -23.61
N ARG A 93 -11.52 -7.39 -22.56
CA ARG A 93 -12.29 -7.47 -21.32
C ARG A 93 -13.77 -7.61 -21.69
N GLN A 94 -14.29 -8.83 -21.72
CA GLN A 94 -15.71 -9.04 -21.55
C GLN A 94 -15.95 -8.79 -20.06
N SER A 95 -16.36 -7.57 -19.76
CA SER A 95 -17.02 -7.26 -18.50
C SER A 95 -18.19 -8.23 -18.35
N LEU A 96 -18.08 -9.15 -17.41
CA LEU A 96 -19.26 -9.80 -16.84
C LEU A 96 -20.20 -8.68 -16.36
N ALA A 97 -21.49 -8.84 -16.64
CA ALA A 97 -22.51 -7.82 -16.43
C ALA A 97 -22.40 -7.22 -15.03
N ALA A 98 -22.33 -5.89 -14.99
CA ALA A 98 -22.12 -5.07 -13.80
C ALA A 98 -23.39 -4.89 -12.93
N GLU A 99 -24.27 -5.89 -12.97
CA GLU A 99 -25.57 -5.93 -12.29
C GLU A 99 -25.54 -7.29 -11.59
N GLU A 100 -25.34 -7.45 -10.29
CA GLU A 100 -26.26 -7.07 -9.20
C GLU A 100 -25.55 -7.02 -7.83
N ILE A 101 -24.21 -7.10 -7.78
CA ILE A 101 -23.46 -7.00 -6.50
C ILE A 101 -23.26 -5.51 -6.21
N THR A 102 -24.31 -4.93 -5.60
CA THR A 102 -24.44 -3.53 -5.22
C THR A 102 -23.22 -3.01 -4.48
N SER A 103 -22.34 -2.41 -5.27
CA SER A 103 -21.34 -1.41 -4.91
C SER A 103 -21.95 -0.14 -4.28
N LEU A 104 -23.29 -0.06 -4.15
CA LEU A 104 -23.99 1.06 -3.52
C LEU A 104 -24.34 0.81 -2.03
N HIS A 105 -24.89 -0.35 -1.65
CA HIS A 105 -25.43 -0.52 -0.28
C HIS A 105 -24.36 -0.53 0.83
N VAL A 106 -23.14 -0.98 0.54
CA VAL A 106 -22.01 -0.93 1.51
C VAL A 106 -21.28 0.41 1.47
N ALA A 107 -21.29 1.11 0.33
CA ALA A 107 -20.62 2.40 0.16
C ALA A 107 -21.45 3.59 0.68
N ILE A 108 -22.78 3.46 0.73
CA ILE A 108 -23.69 4.52 1.20
C ILE A 108 -23.66 4.68 2.74
N GLU A 109 -23.38 3.62 3.49
CA GLU A 109 -23.36 3.67 4.97
C GLU A 109 -22.03 4.14 5.58
N ASN A 110 -20.95 4.22 4.79
CA ASN A 110 -19.64 4.66 5.27
C ASN A 110 -19.04 5.71 4.32
N PRO A 111 -19.37 7.00 4.51
CA PRO A 111 -18.87 8.07 3.67
C PRO A 111 -17.38 8.28 3.95
N VAL A 112 -16.55 7.72 3.06
CA VAL A 112 -15.19 8.16 2.71
C VAL A 112 -14.38 8.73 3.88
N SER A 113 -13.57 7.87 4.52
CA SER A 113 -12.43 8.39 5.26
C SER A 113 -11.48 9.11 4.28
N ASN A 114 -11.44 10.43 4.44
CA ASN A 114 -10.46 11.40 3.95
C ASN A 114 -9.58 10.95 2.75
N PRO A 115 -9.74 11.50 1.53
CA PRO A 115 -8.95 11.14 0.35
C PRO A 115 -7.44 11.42 0.49
N CYS A 116 -7.02 12.15 1.55
CA CYS A 116 -5.64 12.50 1.83
C CYS A 116 -4.83 11.43 2.57
N LYS A 117 -5.45 10.34 3.05
CA LYS A 117 -4.74 9.15 3.51
C LYS A 117 -5.11 8.01 2.59
N ARG A 118 -4.42 7.86 1.47
CA ARG A 118 -4.46 6.57 0.76
C ARG A 118 -3.69 5.59 1.63
N PRO A 119 -4.30 4.52 2.17
CA PRO A 119 -3.54 3.46 2.80
C PRO A 119 -2.44 3.02 1.84
N THR A 120 -1.23 2.83 2.36
CA THR A 120 -0.10 2.39 1.54
C THR A 120 -0.34 0.92 1.17
N TYR A 121 -1.13 0.69 0.12
CA TYR A 121 -1.60 -0.64 -0.27
C TYR A 121 -0.49 -1.56 -0.81
N PHE A 122 0.75 -1.07 -0.89
CA PHE A 122 1.84 -1.65 -1.65
C PHE A 122 2.98 -2.19 -0.78
N SER A 123 2.65 -2.86 0.32
CA SER A 123 3.56 -3.87 0.85
C SER A 123 3.57 -5.02 -0.18
N THR A 124 4.69 -5.20 -0.89
CA THR A 124 4.88 -6.26 -1.88
C THR A 124 4.79 -7.68 -1.29
N ASN A 125 4.71 -7.78 0.04
CA ASN A 125 4.68 -9.04 0.79
C ASN A 125 3.34 -9.26 1.52
N ASN A 126 2.23 -8.76 0.98
CA ASN A 126 0.92 -9.07 1.55
C ASN A 126 0.54 -10.51 1.20
N PHE A 127 0.89 -11.44 2.08
CA PHE A 127 0.47 -12.83 1.98
C PHE A 127 -0.97 -12.97 2.44
N TRP A 128 -1.81 -13.54 1.59
CA TRP A 128 -3.23 -13.74 1.85
C TRP A 128 -3.49 -15.23 2.01
N TYR A 129 -3.95 -15.66 3.18
CA TYR A 129 -4.19 -17.06 3.48
C TYR A 129 -5.65 -17.30 3.81
N SER A 130 -6.18 -18.45 3.39
CA SER A 130 -7.51 -18.90 3.74
C SER A 130 -7.68 -18.96 5.26
N ILE A 131 -8.92 -18.93 5.71
CA ILE A 131 -9.24 -19.19 7.11
C ILE A 131 -8.67 -20.58 7.50
N PRO A 132 -8.04 -20.73 8.68
CA PRO A 132 -7.47 -22.00 9.10
C PRO A 132 -8.53 -23.11 9.22
N ILE A 133 -8.44 -24.13 8.37
CA ILE A 133 -9.47 -25.20 8.25
C ILE A 133 -9.52 -26.07 9.51
N SER A 134 -8.39 -26.19 10.24
CA SER A 134 -8.35 -26.99 11.47
C SER A 134 -9.05 -26.30 12.66
N VAL A 135 -9.36 -25.00 12.58
CA VAL A 135 -9.92 -24.21 13.67
C VAL A 135 -11.42 -24.04 13.48
N LYS A 136 -12.20 -24.77 14.28
CA LYS A 136 -13.68 -24.75 14.20
C LYS A 136 -14.34 -23.64 15.03
N GLU A 137 -13.68 -23.22 16.11
CA GLU A 137 -14.23 -22.23 17.04
C GLU A 137 -13.99 -20.81 16.53
N LYS A 138 -15.06 -20.03 16.34
CA LYS A 138 -14.97 -18.62 15.91
C LYS A 138 -14.07 -17.77 16.82
N ASN A 139 -14.15 -17.98 18.14
CA ASN A 139 -13.31 -17.27 19.11
C ASN A 139 -11.81 -17.48 18.84
N LYS A 140 -11.41 -18.71 18.50
CA LYS A 140 -10.01 -19.03 18.17
C LYS A 140 -9.60 -18.39 16.84
N VAL A 141 -10.49 -18.40 15.84
CA VAL A 141 -10.25 -17.71 14.56
C VAL A 141 -10.05 -16.21 14.79
N ALA A 142 -10.90 -15.57 15.60
CA ALA A 142 -10.76 -14.17 15.98
C ALA A 142 -9.41 -13.90 16.67
N GLN A 143 -9.02 -14.69 17.67
CA GLN A 143 -7.73 -14.54 18.37
C GLN A 143 -6.52 -14.67 17.41
N ILE A 144 -6.56 -15.65 16.50
CA ILE A 144 -5.50 -15.85 15.50
C ILE A 144 -5.44 -14.64 14.54
N LEU A 145 -6.60 -14.15 14.10
CA LEU A 145 -6.71 -12.93 13.30
C LEU A 145 -6.15 -11.71 14.04
N GLN A 146 -6.46 -11.57 15.33
CA GLN A 146 -5.97 -10.47 16.17
C GLN A 146 -4.44 -10.45 16.20
N GLY A 147 -3.81 -11.61 16.45
CA GLY A 147 -2.35 -11.75 16.45
C GLY A 147 -1.73 -11.36 15.11
N SER A 148 -2.33 -11.83 14.01
CA SER A 148 -1.91 -11.47 12.66
C SER A 148 -2.03 -9.98 12.38
N TYR A 149 -3.19 -9.39 12.71
CA TYR A 149 -3.47 -7.97 12.54
C TYR A 149 -2.47 -7.09 13.30
N LEU A 150 -2.21 -7.38 14.58
CA LEU A 150 -1.28 -6.60 15.40
C LEU A 150 0.15 -6.61 14.85
N LEU A 151 0.60 -7.73 14.28
CA LEU A 151 1.89 -7.82 13.61
C LEU A 151 1.89 -7.03 12.29
N CYS A 152 0.83 -7.11 11.48
CA CYS A 152 0.71 -6.28 10.28
C CYS A 152 0.74 -4.78 10.62
N VAL A 153 0.04 -4.34 11.67
CA VAL A 153 0.10 -2.96 12.17
C VAL A 153 1.52 -2.56 12.52
N LYS A 154 2.27 -3.44 13.21
CA LYS A 154 3.67 -3.19 13.58
C LYS A 154 4.57 -3.06 12.35
N GLU A 155 4.42 -3.94 11.36
CA GLU A 155 5.18 -3.94 10.11
C GLU A 155 4.88 -2.70 9.26
N ASP A 156 3.60 -2.39 9.04
CA ASP A 156 3.16 -1.21 8.29
C ASP A 156 3.66 0.09 8.95
N ASN A 157 3.63 0.17 10.29
CA ASN A 157 4.19 1.29 11.03
C ASN A 157 5.71 1.40 10.87
N ASN A 158 6.43 0.29 10.86
CA ASN A 158 7.87 0.28 10.65
C ASN A 158 8.22 0.74 9.23
N ILE A 159 7.49 0.27 8.22
CA ILE A 159 7.63 0.69 6.82
C ILE A 159 7.36 2.19 6.70
N SER A 160 6.26 2.68 7.28
CA SER A 160 5.92 4.11 7.28
C SER A 160 7.01 4.97 7.94
N LYS A 161 7.57 4.51 9.07
CA LYS A 161 8.70 5.17 9.75
C LYS A 161 9.99 5.15 8.93
N ALA A 162 10.27 4.06 8.23
CA ALA A 162 11.43 3.93 7.35
C ALA A 162 11.32 4.86 6.13
N ASN A 163 10.11 4.98 5.58
CA ASN A 163 9.81 5.84 4.42
C ASN A 163 9.49 7.29 4.79
N ASP A 164 9.68 7.70 6.06
CA ASP A 164 9.51 9.09 6.49
C ASP A 164 10.55 9.97 5.77
N LEU A 165 10.09 11.00 5.07
CA LEU A 165 10.91 12.01 4.41
C LEU A 165 12.04 12.57 5.30
N ARG A 166 11.84 12.63 6.63
CA ARG A 166 12.89 13.07 7.59
C ARG A 166 14.10 12.14 7.70
N LYS A 167 14.03 10.93 7.14
CA LYS A 167 15.19 10.02 7.08
C LYS A 167 16.18 10.43 5.99
N LEU A 168 15.78 11.25 5.03
CA LEU A 168 16.69 11.79 4.02
C LEU A 168 17.49 12.99 4.57
N PRO A 169 18.75 13.16 4.13
CA PRO A 169 19.54 14.32 4.51
C PRO A 169 18.91 15.59 3.92
N ASN A 170 19.17 16.74 4.56
CA ASN A 170 18.66 18.05 4.14
C ASN A 170 17.11 18.22 4.19
N ILE A 171 16.35 17.22 4.64
CA ILE A 171 14.89 17.32 4.81
C ILE A 171 14.53 17.65 6.26
N THR A 172 14.30 18.94 6.52
CA THR A 172 13.83 19.40 7.84
C THR A 172 12.34 19.12 8.05
N ALA A 173 11.87 19.22 9.29
CA ALA A 173 10.44 19.12 9.60
C ALA A 173 9.59 20.16 8.84
N ALA A 174 10.12 21.36 8.62
CA ALA A 174 9.46 22.39 7.83
C ALA A 174 9.34 21.98 6.35
N LEU A 175 10.43 21.46 5.76
CA LEU A 175 10.42 21.01 4.37
C LEU A 175 9.49 19.79 4.17
N LYS A 176 9.47 18.83 5.11
CA LYS A 176 8.49 17.72 5.10
C LYS A 176 7.05 18.22 5.04
N ARG A 177 6.67 19.22 5.85
CA ARG A 177 5.30 19.77 5.83
C ARG A 177 4.96 20.39 4.47
N ILE A 178 5.92 21.07 3.86
CA ILE A 178 5.76 21.67 2.53
C ILE A 178 5.61 20.58 1.46
N LEU A 179 6.42 19.51 1.52
CA LEU A 179 6.32 18.36 0.62
C LEU A 179 4.97 17.66 0.72
N ILE A 180 4.47 17.41 1.94
CA ILE A 180 3.15 16.81 2.16
C ILE A 180 2.06 17.68 1.54
N LYS A 181 2.10 19.00 1.75
CA LYS A 181 1.16 19.93 1.10
C LYS A 181 1.27 19.88 -0.42
N ALA A 182 2.48 19.68 -0.96
CA ALA A 182 2.75 19.51 -2.39
C ALA A 182 2.38 18.12 -2.94
N GLY A 183 1.80 17.23 -2.13
CA GLY A 183 1.39 15.89 -2.55
C GLY A 183 2.51 14.86 -2.56
N VAL A 184 3.62 15.12 -1.86
CA VAL A 184 4.75 14.19 -1.68
C VAL A 184 4.83 13.78 -0.21
N ASN A 185 4.43 12.56 0.10
CA ASN A 185 4.16 12.12 1.47
C ASN A 185 5.30 11.27 2.08
N ASN A 186 6.07 10.60 1.24
CA ASN A 186 7.07 9.62 1.64
C ASN A 186 8.27 9.60 0.68
N ILE A 187 9.34 8.91 1.07
CA ILE A 187 10.58 8.80 0.29
C ILE A 187 10.33 8.23 -1.12
N PRO A 188 9.60 7.10 -1.30
CA PRO A 188 9.34 6.56 -2.64
C PRO A 188 8.64 7.54 -3.59
N GLU A 189 7.67 8.30 -3.11
CA GLU A 189 7.00 9.34 -3.90
C GLU A 189 7.98 10.44 -4.34
N LEU A 190 8.88 10.86 -3.44
CA LEU A 190 9.90 11.85 -3.75
C LEU A 190 10.93 11.32 -4.77
N GLU A 191 11.34 10.05 -4.63
CA GLU A 191 12.25 9.37 -5.57
C GLU A 191 11.63 9.24 -6.97
N GLN A 192 10.38 8.79 -7.04
CA GLN A 192 9.64 8.65 -8.30
C GLN A 192 9.42 10.01 -8.98
N MET A 193 9.07 11.02 -8.20
CA MET A 193 8.81 12.37 -8.72
C MET A 193 10.11 13.06 -9.14
N GLY A 194 11.17 12.89 -8.35
CA GLY A 194 12.45 13.58 -8.49
C GLY A 194 12.42 15.02 -7.99
N ALA A 195 13.59 15.56 -7.67
CA ALA A 195 13.75 16.87 -7.03
C ALA A 195 13.13 18.04 -7.81
N VAL A 196 13.35 18.10 -9.14
CA VAL A 196 12.87 19.21 -9.97
C VAL A 196 11.33 19.24 -10.04
N LYS A 197 10.67 18.09 -10.22
CA LYS A 197 9.20 18.04 -10.26
C LYS A 197 8.60 18.28 -8.88
N ALA A 198 9.20 17.74 -7.82
CA ALA A 198 8.79 18.02 -6.45
C ALA A 198 8.89 19.53 -6.14
N PHE A 199 10.00 20.18 -6.53
CA PHE A 199 10.15 21.62 -6.36
C PHE A 199 9.14 22.43 -7.18
N ARG A 200 8.79 22.00 -8.40
CA ARG A 200 7.68 22.60 -9.16
C ARG A 200 6.35 22.49 -8.41
N ALA A 201 6.05 21.33 -7.82
CA ALA A 201 4.84 21.15 -7.02
C ALA A 201 4.84 22.08 -5.79
N ILE A 202 6.00 22.26 -5.14
CA ILE A 202 6.17 23.22 -4.04
C ILE A 202 5.91 24.65 -4.51
N ARG A 203 6.52 25.08 -5.63
CA ARG A 203 6.37 26.44 -6.21
C ARG A 203 4.91 26.78 -6.56
N LYS A 204 4.08 25.78 -6.90
CA LYS A 204 2.63 25.98 -7.13
C LYS A 204 1.87 26.39 -5.87
N ILE A 205 2.34 25.97 -4.69
CA ILE A 205 1.70 26.28 -3.40
C ILE A 205 2.39 27.46 -2.72
N ASN A 206 3.70 27.59 -2.90
CA ASN A 206 4.52 28.66 -2.36
C ASN A 206 5.41 29.24 -3.46
N SER A 207 4.96 30.30 -4.11
CA SER A 207 5.66 30.96 -5.22
C SER A 207 7.05 31.46 -4.84
N ASN A 208 7.26 31.81 -3.56
CA ASN A 208 8.52 32.36 -3.04
C ASN A 208 9.51 31.27 -2.58
N ALA A 209 9.25 30.00 -2.88
CA ALA A 209 10.16 28.91 -2.53
C ALA A 209 11.55 29.11 -3.18
N SER A 210 12.58 29.18 -2.34
CA SER A 210 13.97 29.39 -2.75
C SER A 210 14.56 28.17 -3.47
N TYR A 211 15.48 28.41 -4.41
CA TYR A 211 16.28 27.34 -5.05
C TYR A 211 17.11 26.53 -4.06
N ALA A 212 17.36 27.04 -2.85
CA ALA A 212 17.94 26.26 -1.76
C ALA A 212 17.13 24.97 -1.50
N MET A 213 15.80 25.03 -1.56
CA MET A 213 14.95 23.84 -1.40
C MET A 213 15.13 22.85 -2.56
N LEU A 214 15.26 23.33 -3.79
CA LEU A 214 15.56 22.47 -4.96
C LEU A 214 16.89 21.72 -4.76
N PHE A 215 17.92 22.42 -4.29
CA PHE A 215 19.22 21.83 -4.00
C PHE A 215 19.15 20.84 -2.85
N SER A 216 18.44 21.17 -1.76
CA SER A 216 18.23 20.25 -0.64
C SER A 216 17.53 18.97 -1.09
N LEU A 217 16.48 19.06 -1.92
CA LEU A 217 15.76 17.88 -2.44
C LEU A 217 16.66 17.02 -3.36
N HIS A 218 17.44 17.65 -4.23
CA HIS A 218 18.34 16.91 -5.11
C HIS A 218 19.46 16.22 -4.32
N ALA A 219 20.09 16.93 -3.38
CA ALA A 219 21.12 16.35 -2.52
C ALA A 219 20.56 15.25 -1.62
N ALA A 220 19.32 15.40 -1.11
CA ALA A 220 18.58 14.39 -0.36
C ALA A 220 18.46 13.07 -1.13
N LEU A 221 18.02 13.13 -2.39
CA LEU A 221 17.86 11.96 -3.26
C LEU A 221 19.19 11.30 -3.66
N ASN A 222 20.29 12.05 -3.60
CA ASN A 222 21.65 11.55 -3.86
C ASN A 222 22.38 11.19 -2.56
N TYR A 223 21.69 11.14 -1.42
CA TYR A 223 22.24 10.79 -0.10
C TYR A 223 23.49 11.61 0.28
N LYS A 224 23.55 12.89 -0.13
CA LYS A 224 24.65 13.82 0.17
C LYS A 224 24.15 15.10 0.82
N HIS A 225 25.01 15.79 1.58
CA HIS A 225 24.69 17.12 2.10
C HIS A 225 24.68 18.16 0.95
N PHE A 226 23.75 19.13 0.97
CA PHE A 226 23.56 20.07 -0.15
C PHE A 226 24.79 20.97 -0.43
N SER A 227 25.66 21.17 0.57
CA SER A 227 26.92 21.93 0.40
C SER A 227 27.88 21.26 -0.59
N LEU A 228 27.78 19.94 -0.76
CA LEU A 228 28.61 19.14 -1.67
C LEU A 228 28.17 19.24 -3.14
N LEU A 229 27.12 20.00 -3.43
CA LEU A 229 26.75 20.31 -4.81
C LEU A 229 27.72 21.33 -5.40
N THR A 230 28.30 20.98 -6.54
CA THR A 230 29.09 21.90 -7.36
C THR A 230 28.22 23.01 -7.95
N ASN A 231 28.83 24.14 -8.32
CA ASN A 231 28.08 25.24 -8.96
C ASN A 231 27.45 24.80 -10.29
N SER A 232 28.16 23.97 -11.06
CA SER A 232 27.66 23.41 -12.32
C SER A 232 26.41 22.53 -12.11
N GLU A 233 26.38 21.68 -11.07
CA GLU A 233 25.18 20.90 -10.72
C GLU A 233 24.01 21.82 -10.35
N ARG A 234 24.27 22.86 -9.54
CA ARG A 234 23.23 23.82 -9.13
C ARG A 234 22.63 24.57 -10.31
N GLU A 235 23.49 25.08 -11.20
CA GLU A 235 23.07 25.75 -12.43
C GLU A 235 22.23 24.83 -13.32
N THR A 236 22.67 23.58 -13.48
CA THR A 236 21.94 22.56 -14.25
C THR A 236 20.54 22.33 -13.67
N LEU A 237 20.40 22.22 -12.35
CA LEU A 237 19.10 22.03 -11.69
C LEU A 237 18.16 23.23 -11.91
N VAL A 238 18.69 24.46 -11.82
CA VAL A 238 17.92 25.69 -12.08
C VAL A 238 17.47 25.73 -13.54
N GLN A 239 18.38 25.46 -14.48
CA GLN A 239 18.05 25.43 -15.91
C GLN A 239 17.03 24.33 -16.24
N GLN A 240 17.13 23.15 -15.62
CA GLN A 240 16.12 22.08 -15.74
C GLN A 240 14.76 22.52 -15.20
N TYR A 241 14.73 23.20 -14.05
CA TYR A 241 13.51 23.73 -13.46
C TYR A 241 12.85 24.78 -14.37
N GLU A 242 13.63 25.74 -14.87
CA GLU A 242 13.20 26.81 -15.78
C GLU A 242 12.82 26.31 -17.18
N GLY A 243 13.06 25.03 -17.49
CA GLY A 243 12.73 24.43 -18.77
C GLY A 243 13.74 24.72 -19.88
N LYS A 244 14.89 25.29 -19.54
CA LYS A 244 16.00 25.60 -20.46
C LYS A 244 16.77 24.35 -20.90
N ILE A 245 16.75 23.30 -20.08
CA ILE A 245 17.34 21.99 -20.39
C ILE A 245 16.28 20.91 -20.19
N GLN A 246 16.02 20.12 -21.23
CA GLN A 246 15.22 18.90 -21.13
C GLN A 246 16.15 17.72 -20.87
N THR A 247 15.88 16.96 -19.80
CA THR A 247 16.54 15.67 -19.62
C THR A 247 16.03 14.70 -20.67
N ARG A 248 16.94 14.19 -21.54
CA ARG A 248 16.62 12.99 -22.33
C ARG A 248 16.22 11.90 -21.35
N LYS A 249 15.01 11.32 -21.52
CA LYS A 249 14.59 10.14 -20.77
C LYS A 249 15.70 9.10 -20.86
N SER A 250 16.33 8.76 -19.74
CA SER A 250 17.26 7.66 -19.71
C SER A 250 16.46 6.37 -19.85
N ILE A 251 16.47 5.81 -21.05
CA ILE A 251 16.12 4.42 -21.29
C ILE A 251 17.25 3.62 -20.65
N HIS A 252 17.10 3.22 -19.38
CA HIS A 252 17.94 2.17 -18.84
C HIS A 252 17.47 0.86 -19.46
N ASN A 253 18.10 0.56 -20.59
CA ASN A 253 18.18 -0.76 -21.16
C ASN A 253 18.84 -1.67 -20.11
N VAL A 254 18.15 -2.74 -19.77
CA VAL A 254 18.66 -3.84 -18.94
C VAL A 254 19.88 -4.41 -19.66
N MET A 255 21.07 -4.21 -19.10
CA MET A 255 22.23 -5.02 -19.46
C MET A 255 22.98 -5.46 -18.21
N GLY A 256 23.01 -6.78 -18.04
CA GLY A 256 24.21 -7.46 -17.58
C GLY A 256 24.25 -7.76 -16.10
N CYS A 257 23.66 -8.91 -15.74
CA CYS A 257 24.18 -9.75 -14.66
C CYS A 257 25.71 -9.75 -14.70
N LYS A 258 26.37 -9.27 -13.65
CA LYS A 258 27.76 -9.63 -13.37
C LYS A 258 27.73 -10.76 -12.36
N SER A 259 28.02 -11.95 -12.84
CA SER A 259 28.36 -13.12 -12.02
C SER A 259 29.57 -12.79 -11.14
N TRP A 260 29.47 -13.07 -9.84
CA TRP A 260 30.66 -13.36 -9.05
C TRP A 260 31.06 -14.82 -9.32
N ALA A 261 32.20 -15.00 -9.98
CA ALA A 261 32.97 -16.23 -9.89
C ALA A 261 34.08 -15.99 -8.87
N MET A 262 34.14 -16.86 -7.86
CA MET A 262 35.18 -16.89 -6.84
C MET A 262 36.52 -17.29 -7.45
N ALA A 263 37.58 -16.68 -6.94
CA ALA A 263 38.94 -17.20 -6.91
C ALA A 263 39.30 -17.47 -5.45
#